data_AF-A0A939NSV3-F1
#
_entry.id   AF-A0A939NSV3-F1
#
_cell.length_a   1.000
_cell.length_b   1.000
_cell.length_c   1.000
_cell.angle_alpha   90.00
_cell.angle_beta   90.00
_cell.angle_gamma   90.00
#
_symmetry.space_group_name_H-M   'P 1'
#
loop_
_entity.id
_entity.type
_entity.pdbx_description
1 polymer ?
#
loop_
_entity_poly.entity_id
_entity_poly.type
_entity_poly.pdbx_seq_one_letter_code
_entity_poly.pdbx_strand_id
1 'polypeptide(L)' 'MLEEFFHTFNALLEGNQQIILTSDRYPKEINGVEDRLKSRFGWG' A
#
# COMPACT_ATOMS: atom_id res chain seq x y z
N MET A 1 1.81 -13.25 -3.38
CA MET A 1 2.55 -12.34 -2.48
C MET A 1 2.11 -10.88 -2.61
N LEU A 2 2.43 -10.13 -3.68
CA LEU A 2 2.00 -8.72 -3.82
C LEU A 2 0.47 -8.56 -3.97
N GLU A 3 -0.17 -9.45 -4.73
CA GLU A 3 -1.63 -9.51 -4.85
C GLU A 3 -2.32 -9.77 -3.50
N GLU A 4 -1.79 -10.68 -2.69
CA GLU A 4 -2.36 -10.99 -1.36
C GLU A 4 -2.22 -9.81 -0.39
N PHE A 5 -1.09 -9.08 -0.46
CA PHE A 5 -0.91 -7.84 0.26
C PHE A 5 -1.96 -6.80 -0.19
N PHE A 6 -2.18 -6.63 -1.49
CA PHE A 6 -3.18 -5.70 -2.02
C PHE A 6 -4.60 -6.03 -1.54
N HIS A 7 -5.01 -7.30 -1.57
CA HIS A 7 -6.32 -7.72 -1.09
C HIS A 7 -6.48 -7.46 0.41
N THR A 8 -5.46 -7.80 1.21
CA THR A 8 -5.48 -7.54 2.65
C THR A 8 -5.53 -6.04 2.94
N PHE A 9 -4.67 -5.26 2.28
CA PHE A 9 -4.61 -3.81 2.44
C PHE A 9 -5.95 -3.15 2.11
N ASN A 10 -6.60 -3.52 1.00
CA ASN A 10 -7.92 -2.97 0.66
C ASN A 10 -8.99 -3.37 1.67
N ALA A 11 -9.02 -4.63 2.13
CA ALA A 11 -10.00 -5.06 3.12
C ALA A 11 -9.88 -4.26 4.43
N LEU A 12 -8.65 -3.99 4.89
CA LEU A 12 -8.39 -3.16 6.06
C LEU A 12 -8.77 -1.69 5.80
N LEU A 13 -8.43 -1.15 4.62
CA LEU A 13 -8.72 0.23 4.24
C LEU A 13 -10.24 0.49 4.12
N GLU A 14 -10.96 -0.39 3.44
CA GLU A 14 -12.43 -0.35 3.30
C GLU A 14 -13.12 -0.57 4.66
N GLY A 15 -12.48 -1.33 5.56
CA GLY A 15 -12.91 -1.50 6.94
C GLY A 15 -12.65 -0.31 7.86
N ASN A 16 -12.12 0.81 7.34
CA ASN A 16 -11.69 1.99 8.11
C ASN A 16 -10.74 1.64 9.27
N GLN A 17 -9.92 0.60 9.09
CA GLN A 17 -8.94 0.20 10.09
C GLN A 17 -7.68 1.04 9.95
N GLN A 18 -7.07 1.41 11.07
CA GLN A 18 -5.81 2.17 11.04
C GLN A 18 -4.68 1.29 10.51
N ILE A 19 -4.01 1.77 9.46
CA ILE A 19 -2.87 1.09 8.85
C ILE A 19 -1.65 2.01 8.95
N ILE A 20 -0.55 1.49 9.49
CA ILE A 20 0.74 2.18 9.54
C ILE A 20 1.75 1.32 8.77
N LEU A 21 2.34 1.91 7.73
CA LEU A 21 3.37 1.28 6.91
C LEU A 21 4.64 2.11 7.01
N THR A 22 5.78 1.45 7.16
CA THR A 22 7.10 2.08 7.16
C THR A 22 7.94 1.51 6.02
N SER A 23 8.62 2.36 5.27
CA SER A 23 9.56 1.96 4.23
C SER A 23 10.83 2.78 4.34
N ASP A 24 11.95 2.18 3.95
CA ASP A 24 13.26 2.82 3.80
C ASP A 24 13.32 3.74 2.56
N ARG A 25 12.32 3.69 1.68
CA ARG A 25 12.25 4.43 0.41
C ARG A 25 10.89 5.09 0.22
N TYR A 26 10.84 6.17 -0.57
CA TYR A 26 9.56 6.80 -0.89
C TYR A 26 8.70 5.87 -1.76
N PRO A 27 7.35 5.90 -1.65
CA PRO A 27 6.46 5.04 -2.44
C PRO A 27 6.74 5.02 -3.95
N LYS A 28 7.12 6.16 -4.53
CA LYS A 28 7.46 6.31 -5.95
C LYS A 28 8.75 5.57 -6.37
N GLU A 29 9.64 5.29 -5.42
CA GLU A 29 10.97 4.70 -5.63
C GLU A 29 11.01 3.19 -5.36
N ILE A 30 9.88 2.61 -4.92
CA ILE A 30 9.78 1.18 -4.65
C ILE A 30 9.61 0.43 -5.97
N ASN A 31 10.69 -0.24 -6.39
CA ASN A 31 10.68 -1.11 -7.56
C ASN A 31 9.93 -2.41 -7.23
N GLY A 32 9.09 -2.88 -8.15
CA GLY A 32 8.29 -4.10 -7.98
C GLY A 32 6.95 -3.91 -7.28
N VAL A 33 6.65 -2.71 -6.75
CA VAL A 33 5.30 -2.34 -6.30
C VAL A 33 4.52 -1.79 -7.49
N GLU A 34 3.30 -2.28 -7.64
CA GLU A 34 2.40 -1.85 -8.70
C GLU A 34 1.92 -0.41 -8.52
N ASP A 35 1.67 0.29 -9.63
CA ASP A 35 1.32 1.71 -9.62
C ASP A 35 0.02 2.01 -8.85
N ARG A 36 -0.92 1.05 -8.80
CA ARG A 36 -2.15 1.17 -7.99
C ARG A 36 -1.86 1.28 -6.49
N LEU A 37 -0.85 0.56 -5.98
CA LEU A 37 -0.43 0.64 -4.58
C LEU A 37 0.33 1.94 -4.29
N LYS A 38 1.21 2.36 -5.23
CA LYS A 38 1.94 3.63 -5.12
C LYS A 38 1.01 4.84 -5.01
N SER A 39 -0.08 4.83 -5.79
CA SER A 39 -1.12 5.87 -5.70
C SER A 39 -1.75 5.90 -4.31
N ARG A 40 -2.13 4.74 -3.75
CA ARG A 40 -2.76 4.67 -2.41
C ARG A 40 -1.83 5.12 -1.27
N PHE A 41 -0.53 4.86 -1.37
CA PHE A 41 0.44 5.33 -0.37
C PHE A 41 0.65 6.86 -0.38
N GLY A 42 0.27 7.54 -1.47
CA GLY A 42 0.37 8.99 -1.58
C GLY A 42 -0.85 9.76 -1.03
N TRP A 43 -1.92 9.05 -0.64
CA TRP A 43 -3.16 9.65 -0.13
C TRP A 43 -3.19 9.76 1.41
N GLY A 44 -2.06 10.17 1.99
CA GLY A 44 -1.97 10.47 3.42
C GLY A 44 -2.83 11.67 3.82
#